data_AF-A0A3P3XN16-F1
#
_entry.id   AF-A0A3P3XN16-F1
#
_cell.length_a   1.000
_cell.length_b   1.000
_cell.length_c   1.000
_cell.angle_alpha   90.00
_cell.angle_beta   90.00
_cell.angle_gamma   90.00
#
_symmetry.space_group_name_H-M   'P 1'
#
loop_
_entity.id
_entity.type
_entity.pdbx_description
1 polymer ?
#
loop_
_entity_poly.entity_id
_entity_poly.type
_entity_poly.pdbx_seq_one_letter_code
_entity_poly.pdbx_strand_id
1 'polypeptide(L)'
;MPRRIAMIELREIILQLRRGCGIKHIHRTTGHHRTVIRALKAIAEAKDWLNPQKPPPDEAAVHAAWEATITSKKPHQLDGIQDQLLRSHHEGISFVVMHRLIAGQVSCSESTLRRYIQKMCPPTQ
;
A
#
# COMPACT_ATOMS: atom_id res chain seq x y z
N MET A 1 -8.08 9.74 -8.64
CA MET A 1 -8.75 9.83 -7.33
C MET A 1 -8.91 8.42 -6.76
N PRO A 2 -8.17 8.01 -5.70
CA PRO A 2 -8.39 6.72 -5.08
C PRO A 2 -9.77 6.74 -4.40
N ARG A 3 -10.67 5.83 -4.82
CA ARG A 3 -11.97 5.66 -4.14
C ARG A 3 -11.70 5.20 -2.71
N ARG A 4 -12.10 6.00 -1.72
CA ARG A 4 -12.15 5.56 -0.32
C ARG A 4 -13.24 4.49 -0.26
N ILE A 5 -12.85 3.26 0.05
CA ILE A 5 -13.78 2.14 0.25
C ILE A 5 -14.61 2.46 1.48
N ALA A 6 -15.92 2.29 1.44
CA ALA A 6 -16.79 2.63 2.56
C ALA A 6 -16.53 1.65 3.73
N MET A 7 -16.40 2.18 4.95
CA MET A 7 -16.02 1.42 6.17
C MET A 7 -16.86 0.15 6.40
N ILE A 8 -18.16 0.20 6.09
CA ILE A 8 -19.11 -0.89 6.29
C ILE A 8 -18.74 -2.12 5.44
N GLU A 9 -18.13 -1.91 4.27
CA GLU A 9 -17.88 -2.96 3.30
C GLU A 9 -16.68 -3.86 3.69
N LEU A 10 -15.70 -3.33 4.43
CA LEU A 10 -14.50 -4.09 4.82
C LEU A 10 -14.79 -5.15 5.87
N ARG A 11 -15.61 -4.83 6.88
CA ARG A 11 -16.03 -5.78 7.91
C ARG A 11 -16.89 -6.89 7.31
N GLU A 12 -17.78 -6.55 6.39
CA GLU A 12 -18.62 -7.54 5.71
C GLU A 12 -17.78 -8.56 4.93
N ILE A 13 -16.74 -8.11 4.21
CA ILE A 13 -15.79 -9.00 3.54
C ILE A 13 -15.14 -9.97 4.53
N ILE A 14 -14.71 -9.50 5.71
CA ILE A 14 -14.10 -10.37 6.74
C ILE A 14 -15.12 -11.38 7.28
N LEU A 15 -16.37 -10.97 7.50
CA LEU A 15 -17.44 -11.89 7.92
C LEU A 15 -17.73 -12.95 6.86
N GLN A 16 -17.76 -12.58 5.56
CA GLN A 16 -17.91 -13.53 4.46
C GLN A 16 -16.71 -14.49 4.39
N LEU A 17 -15.48 -13.99 4.55
CA LEU A 17 -14.28 -14.84 4.63
C LEU A 17 -14.34 -15.81 5.81
N ARG A 18 -14.81 -15.35 6.98
CA ARG A 18 -14.99 -16.19 8.19
C ARG A 18 -16.06 -17.27 8.00
N ARG A 19 -17.07 -17.02 7.17
CA ARG A 19 -18.07 -18.03 6.75
C ARG A 19 -17.53 -19.04 5.74
N GLY A 20 -16.27 -18.93 5.32
CA GLY A 20 -15.66 -19.80 4.32
C GLY A 20 -15.97 -19.42 2.87
N CYS A 21 -16.53 -18.23 2.62
CA CYS A 21 -16.77 -17.77 1.25
C CYS A 21 -15.44 -17.56 0.51
N GLY A 22 -15.32 -18.14 -0.69
CA GLY A 22 -14.14 -17.96 -1.53
C GLY A 22 -14.03 -16.54 -2.10
N ILE A 23 -12.79 -16.07 -2.33
CA ILE A 23 -12.48 -14.72 -2.86
C ILE A 23 -13.26 -14.41 -4.15
N LYS A 24 -13.45 -15.40 -5.04
CA LYS A 24 -14.22 -15.24 -6.28
C LYS A 24 -15.69 -14.92 -6.02
N HIS A 25 -16.28 -15.56 -5.01
CA HIS A 25 -17.67 -15.32 -4.61
C HIS A 25 -17.81 -13.91 -4.05
N ILE A 26 -16.94 -13.54 -3.10
CA ILE A 26 -16.93 -12.20 -2.49
C ILE A 26 -16.77 -11.10 -3.53
N HIS A 27 -15.86 -11.27 -4.49
CA HIS A 27 -15.70 -10.33 -5.61
C HIS A 27 -16.99 -10.17 -6.44
N ARG A 28 -17.72 -11.27 -6.65
CA ARG A 28 -18.97 -11.25 -7.43
C ARG A 28 -20.11 -10.59 -6.66
N THR A 29 -20.18 -10.78 -5.33
CA THR A 29 -21.26 -10.25 -4.48
C THR A 29 -21.03 -8.80 -4.08
N THR A 30 -19.81 -8.46 -3.66
CA THR A 30 -19.46 -7.13 -3.14
C THR A 30 -18.92 -6.17 -4.22
N GLY A 31 -18.50 -6.68 -5.38
CA GLY A 31 -17.87 -5.88 -6.42
C GLY A 31 -16.46 -5.36 -6.09
N HIS A 32 -15.91 -5.69 -4.92
CA HIS A 32 -14.56 -5.27 -4.56
C HIS A 32 -13.49 -6.00 -5.35
N HIS A 33 -12.43 -5.28 -5.67
CA HIS A 33 -11.30 -5.82 -6.41
C HIS A 33 -10.63 -6.98 -5.66
N ARG A 34 -10.23 -8.03 -6.39
CA ARG A 34 -9.64 -9.24 -5.79
C ARG A 34 -8.40 -8.95 -4.95
N THR A 35 -7.63 -7.93 -5.29
CA THR A 35 -6.46 -7.50 -4.52
C THR A 35 -6.83 -6.99 -3.13
N VAL A 36 -7.93 -6.23 -2.99
CA VAL A 36 -8.42 -5.74 -1.70
C VAL A 36 -8.85 -6.91 -0.82
N ILE A 37 -9.64 -7.84 -1.39
CA ILE A 37 -10.11 -9.03 -0.67
C ILE A 37 -8.92 -9.90 -0.22
N ARG A 38 -7.90 -10.07 -1.06
CA ARG A 38 -6.66 -10.79 -0.69
C ARG A 38 -5.90 -10.10 0.45
N ALA A 39 -5.77 -8.77 0.40
CA ALA A 39 -5.11 -8.02 1.44
C ALA A 39 -5.88 -8.10 2.77
N LEU A 40 -7.20 -7.97 2.75
CA LEU A 40 -8.06 -8.17 3.93
C LEU A 40 -7.97 -9.59 4.49
N LYS A 41 -7.92 -10.61 3.63
CA LYS A 41 -7.72 -12.00 4.05
C LYS A 41 -6.40 -12.17 4.80
N ALA A 42 -5.32 -11.60 4.29
CA ALA A 42 -4.02 -11.65 4.96
C ALA A 42 -4.05 -10.94 6.33
N ILE A 43 -4.72 -9.79 6.44
CA ILE A 43 -4.90 -9.09 7.74
C ILE A 43 -5.74 -9.94 8.71
N ALA A 44 -6.82 -10.54 8.22
CA ALA A 44 -7.70 -11.38 9.02
C ALA A 44 -7.00 -12.66 9.49
N GLU A 45 -6.11 -13.24 8.68
CA GLU A 45 -5.25 -14.35 9.07
C GLU A 45 -4.22 -13.91 10.13
N ALA A 46 -3.53 -12.79 9.92
CA ALA A 46 -2.53 -12.28 10.86
C ALA A 46 -3.10 -11.90 12.23
N LYS A 47 -4.38 -11.51 12.29
CA LYS A 47 -5.08 -11.13 13.53
C LYS A 47 -6.03 -12.22 14.06
N ASP A 48 -6.00 -13.43 13.49
CA ASP A 48 -6.89 -14.56 13.80
C ASP A 48 -8.41 -14.24 13.74
N TRP A 49 -8.81 -13.26 12.93
CA TRP A 49 -10.21 -12.86 12.80
C TRP A 49 -11.08 -13.88 12.06
N LEU A 50 -10.45 -14.81 11.35
CA LEU A 50 -11.13 -15.94 10.71
C LEU A 50 -11.50 -17.05 11.68
N ASN A 51 -11.02 -17.01 12.94
CA ASN A 51 -11.31 -18.05 13.91
C ASN A 51 -12.75 -17.94 14.43
N PRO A 52 -13.60 -18.98 14.26
CA PRO A 52 -14.98 -18.96 14.74
C PRO A 52 -15.12 -18.84 16.26
N GLN A 53 -14.08 -19.18 17.02
CA GLN A 53 -14.06 -19.14 18.50
C GLN A 53 -13.80 -17.74 19.07
N LYS A 54 -13.26 -16.81 18.27
CA LYS A 54 -13.00 -15.43 18.71
C LYS A 54 -14.20 -14.53 18.37
N PRO A 55 -14.53 -13.50 19.17
CA PRO A 55 -15.57 -12.55 18.80
C PRO A 55 -15.26 -11.92 17.43
N PRO A 56 -16.30 -11.56 16.63
CA PRO A 56 -16.10 -10.88 15.36
C PRO A 56 -15.34 -9.57 15.59
N PRO A 57 -14.46 -9.16 14.66
CA PRO A 57 -13.74 -7.92 14.80
C PRO A 57 -14.70 -6.73 14.73
N ASP A 58 -14.39 -5.72 15.53
CA ASP A 58 -15.07 -4.43 15.49
C ASP A 58 -14.67 -3.63 14.25
N GLU A 59 -15.55 -2.76 13.78
CA GLU A 59 -15.36 -1.95 12.58
C GLU A 59 -14.15 -1.03 12.70
N ALA A 60 -13.99 -0.40 13.87
CA ALA A 60 -12.83 0.46 14.17
C ALA A 60 -11.52 -0.35 14.10
N ALA A 61 -11.52 -1.58 14.60
CA ALA A 61 -10.34 -2.45 14.59
C ALA A 61 -9.96 -2.89 13.16
N VAL A 62 -10.95 -3.19 12.31
CA VAL A 62 -10.74 -3.52 10.89
C VAL A 62 -10.16 -2.32 10.15
N HIS A 63 -10.72 -1.13 10.37
CA HIS A 63 -10.25 0.09 9.73
C HIS A 63 -8.82 0.44 10.11
N ALA A 64 -8.51 0.45 11.41
CA ALA A 64 -7.14 0.72 11.89
C ALA A 64 -6.13 -0.28 11.31
N ALA A 65 -6.51 -1.55 11.17
CA ALA A 65 -5.66 -2.56 10.53
C ALA A 65 -5.46 -2.29 9.04
N TRP A 66 -6.54 -1.94 8.34
CA TRP A 66 -6.51 -1.62 6.91
C TRP A 66 -5.64 -0.40 6.63
N GLU A 67 -5.83 0.69 7.39
CA GLU A 67 -5.00 1.89 7.29
C GLU A 67 -3.54 1.62 7.59
N ALA A 68 -3.23 0.78 8.59
CA ALA A 68 -1.85 0.39 8.88
C ALA A 68 -1.20 -0.31 7.68
N THR A 69 -1.91 -1.19 6.97
CA THR A 69 -1.40 -1.84 5.75
C THR A 69 -1.25 -0.91 4.55
N ILE A 70 -2.13 0.07 4.37
CA ILE A 70 -1.99 1.07 3.28
C ILE A 70 -0.84 2.03 3.60
N THR A 71 -0.71 2.40 4.87
CA THR A 71 0.27 3.38 5.35
C THR A 71 1.65 2.77 5.54
N SER A 72 1.75 1.46 5.72
CA SER A 72 3.01 0.72 5.64
C SER A 72 3.53 0.76 4.20
N LYS A 73 4.07 1.92 3.81
CA LYS A 73 4.87 2.09 2.60
C LYS A 73 6.02 1.11 2.76
N LYS A 74 6.06 0.08 1.90
CA LYS A 74 7.26 -0.76 1.80
C LYS A 74 8.44 0.19 1.58
N PRO A 75 9.53 0.07 2.36
CA PRO A 75 10.68 0.93 2.16
C PRO A 75 11.14 0.77 0.72
N HIS A 76 11.16 1.87 -0.03
CA HIS A 76 11.69 1.88 -1.36
C HIS A 76 13.21 1.74 -1.26
N GLN A 77 13.84 1.08 -2.24
CA GLN A 77 15.31 0.94 -2.26
C GLN A 77 16.03 2.31 -2.28
N LEU A 78 15.31 3.37 -2.66
CA LEU A 78 15.81 4.75 -2.71
C LEU A 78 15.62 5.50 -1.38
N ASP A 79 14.89 4.93 -0.41
CA ASP A 79 14.66 5.58 0.89
C ASP A 79 15.99 5.76 1.66
N GLY A 80 16.94 4.83 1.50
CA GLY A 80 18.27 4.93 2.12
C GLY A 80 19.15 6.06 1.58
N ILE A 81 18.86 6.58 0.38
CA ILE A 81 19.60 7.67 -0.26
C ILE A 81 18.69 8.88 -0.54
N GLN A 82 17.53 8.93 0.09
CA GLN A 82 16.49 9.91 -0.17
C GLN A 82 17.00 11.34 0.00
N ASP A 83 17.74 11.62 1.08
CA ASP A 83 18.24 12.96 1.39
C ASP A 83 19.24 13.45 0.34
N GLN A 84 20.09 12.56 -0.16
CA GLN A 84 21.04 12.88 -1.23
C GLN A 84 20.31 13.19 -2.54
N LEU A 85 19.26 12.43 -2.85
CA LEU A 85 18.44 12.65 -4.05
C LEU A 85 17.69 13.98 -3.98
N LEU A 86 17.07 14.28 -2.84
CA LEU A 86 16.37 15.56 -2.63
C LEU A 86 17.34 16.72 -2.73
N ARG A 87 18.52 16.63 -2.10
CA ARG A 87 19.56 17.67 -2.20
C ARG A 87 19.97 17.92 -3.65
N SER A 88 20.30 16.86 -4.38
CA SER A 88 20.68 16.94 -5.79
C SER A 88 19.57 17.56 -6.65
N HIS A 89 18.31 17.24 -6.36
CA HIS A 89 17.16 17.83 -7.06
C HIS A 89 17.01 19.33 -6.77
N HIS A 90 17.18 19.75 -5.51
CA HIS A 90 17.16 21.15 -5.11
C HIS A 90 18.31 21.96 -5.71
N GLU A 91 19.47 21.34 -5.91
CA GLU A 91 20.62 21.91 -6.62
C GLU A 91 20.40 22.01 -8.15
N GLY A 92 19.27 21.53 -8.66
CA GLY A 92 18.92 21.60 -10.09
C GLY A 92 19.64 20.54 -10.95
N ILE A 93 20.21 19.51 -10.33
CA ILE A 93 20.90 18.44 -11.05
C ILE A 93 19.89 17.62 -11.87
N SER A 94 20.25 17.31 -13.12
CA SER A 94 19.37 16.53 -14.01
C SER A 94 19.22 15.08 -13.53
N PHE A 95 18.04 14.49 -13.76
CA PHE A 95 17.75 13.11 -13.38
C PHE A 95 18.72 12.09 -13.98
N VAL A 96 19.26 12.36 -15.18
CA VAL A 96 20.27 11.51 -15.84
C VAL A 96 21.59 11.51 -15.06
N VAL A 97 22.02 12.68 -14.58
CA VAL A 97 23.24 12.80 -13.77
C VAL A 97 23.03 12.16 -12.39
N MET A 98 21.89 12.43 -11.75
CA MET A 98 21.53 11.79 -10.48
C MET A 98 21.50 10.26 -10.61
N HIS A 99 20.94 9.73 -11.70
CA HIS A 99 20.92 8.29 -11.99
C HIS A 99 22.33 7.70 -12.11
N ARG A 100 23.25 8.39 -12.80
CA ARG A 100 24.65 7.97 -12.90
C ARG A 100 25.37 7.99 -11.55
N LEU A 101 25.11 8.98 -10.70
CA LEU A 101 25.73 9.10 -9.37
C LEU A 101 25.31 7.95 -8.44
N ILE A 102 24.05 7.52 -8.52
CA ILE A 102 23.51 6.46 -7.66
C ILE A 102 23.63 5.06 -8.27
N ALA A 103 24.06 4.93 -9.53
CA ALA A 103 24.15 3.66 -10.23
C ALA A 103 25.07 2.65 -9.51
N GLY A 104 26.05 3.12 -8.74
CA GLY A 104 26.92 2.29 -7.90
C GLY A 104 26.32 1.89 -6.54
N GLN A 105 25.22 2.52 -6.10
CA GLN A 105 24.57 2.29 -4.81
C GLN A 105 23.24 1.54 -4.95
N VAL A 106 22.45 1.86 -5.97
CA VAL A 106 21.11 1.29 -6.19
C VAL A 106 20.90 0.98 -7.66
N SER A 107 20.55 -0.27 -7.95
CA SER A 107 20.14 -0.69 -9.30
C SER A 107 18.70 -0.24 -9.58
N CYS A 108 18.51 1.00 -10.02
CA CYS A 108 17.21 1.51 -10.46
C CYS A 108 17.30 2.14 -11.86
N SER A 109 16.16 2.37 -12.51
CA SER A 109 16.08 3.12 -13.77
C SER A 109 15.87 4.62 -13.51
N GLU A 110 16.32 5.47 -14.44
CA GLU A 110 16.09 6.92 -14.38
C GLU A 110 14.58 7.25 -14.23
N SER A 111 13.72 6.51 -14.91
CA SER A 111 12.26 6.69 -14.80
C SER A 111 11.73 6.39 -13.40
N THR A 112 12.30 5.39 -12.71
CA THR A 112 11.98 5.07 -11.32
C THR A 112 12.44 6.18 -10.39
N LEU A 113 13.66 6.69 -10.60
CA LEU A 113 14.23 7.81 -9.84
C LEU A 113 13.37 9.07 -9.98
N ARG A 114 13.03 9.45 -11.21
CA ARG A 114 12.17 10.60 -11.50
C ARG A 114 10.80 10.49 -10.82
N ARG A 115 10.14 9.34 -10.95
CA ARG A 115 8.85 9.07 -10.31
C ARG A 115 8.95 9.16 -8.79
N TYR A 116 10.04 8.65 -8.21
CA TYR A 116 10.28 8.69 -6.78
C TYR A 116 10.42 10.13 -6.28
N ILE A 117 11.26 10.94 -6.92
CA ILE A 117 11.47 12.35 -6.55
C ILE A 117 10.19 13.17 -6.71
N GLN A 118 9.45 13.01 -7.81
CA GLN A 118 8.17 13.69 -8.04
C GLN A 118 7.09 13.30 -7.02
N LYS A 119 7.14 12.08 -6.47
CA LYS A 119 6.26 11.66 -5.39
C LYS A 119 6.58 12.37 -4.07
N MET A 120 7.85 12.73 -3.86
CA MET A 120 8.34 13.37 -2.63
C MET A 120 8.24 14.91 -2.70
N CYS A 121 8.53 15.49 -3.87
CA CYS A 121 8.30 16.90 -4.19
C CYS A 121 7.15 17.00 -5.20
N PRO A 122 5.89 17.06 -4.73
CA PRO A 122 4.77 17.34 -5.63
C PRO A 122 5.01 18.70 -6.31
N PRO A 123 4.71 18.84 -7.60
CA PRO A 123 4.79 20.14 -8.25
C PRO A 123 3.86 21.10 -7.52
N THR A 124 4.41 22.18 -6.97
CA THR A 124 3.63 23.32 -6.50
C THR A 124 2.84 23.83 -7.70
N GLN A 125 1.53 23.64 -7.68
CA GLN A 125 0.62 24.27 -8.64
C GLN A 125 0.59 25.78 -8.41
#